data_AF-A0A6A2FZY9-F1
#
_entry.id   AF-A0A6A2FZY9-F1
#
_cell.length_a   1.000
_cell.length_b   1.000
_cell.length_c   1.000
_cell.angle_alpha   90.00
_cell.angle_beta   90.00
_cell.angle_gamma   90.00
#
_symmetry.space_group_name_H-M   'P 1'
#
loop_
_entity.id
_entity.type
_entity.pdbx_description
1 polymer ?
#
loop_
_entity_poly.entity_id
_entity_poly.type
_entity_poly.pdbx_seq_one_letter_code
_entity_poly.pdbx_strand_id
1 'polypeptide(L)'
;MKMRTDKDILKFFAASMGMVLVGVLLFVYVSPFIGGGLILGGLILTVMGLYVASKPKEEFVQDERSKRVMDKAGHHAFWIMMDIVIVLSLINQFSLYAVEFKSASTLILFIGIYSFLILKWYYNKKGE
;
A
#
# COMPACT_ATOMS: atom_id res chain seq x y z
N MET A 1 18.40 14.37 -13.55
CA MET A 1 17.08 13.83 -13.89
C MET A 1 16.19 14.98 -14.33
N LYS A 2 15.50 14.86 -15.47
CA LYS A 2 14.50 15.85 -15.91
C LYS A 2 13.15 15.42 -15.36
N MET A 3 12.56 16.23 -14.49
CA MET A 3 11.25 15.94 -13.92
C MET A 3 10.16 16.15 -14.98
N ARG A 4 9.23 15.21 -15.10
CA ARG A 4 8.09 15.29 -16.01
C ARG A 4 7.08 16.30 -15.49
N THR A 5 6.64 17.21 -16.34
CA THR A 5 5.68 18.29 -16.02
C THR A 5 4.47 18.25 -16.95
N ASP A 6 3.96 17.05 -17.22
CA ASP A 6 2.72 16.88 -17.96
C ASP A 6 1.51 17.32 -17.13
N LYS A 7 0.42 17.64 -17.83
CA LYS A 7 -0.84 18.10 -17.22
C LYS A 7 -1.38 17.11 -16.18
N ASP A 8 -1.09 15.83 -16.34
CA ASP A 8 -1.53 14.78 -15.43
C ASP A 8 -0.77 14.83 -14.09
N ILE A 9 0.54 15.07 -14.12
CA ILE A 9 1.33 15.30 -12.91
C ILE A 9 0.89 16.58 -12.18
N LEU A 10 0.60 17.64 -12.93
CA LEU A 10 0.10 18.88 -12.33
C LEU A 10 -1.25 18.67 -11.62
N LYS A 11 -2.19 17.95 -12.24
CA LYS A 11 -3.45 17.57 -11.60
C LYS A 11 -3.24 16.72 -10.36
N PHE A 12 -2.28 15.81 -10.40
CA PHE A 12 -1.94 14.94 -9.28
C PHE A 12 -1.41 15.74 -8.08
N PHE A 13 -0.50 16.69 -8.32
CA PHE A 13 -0.02 17.60 -7.28
C PHE A 13 -1.13 18.51 -6.74
N ALA A 14 -1.98 19.06 -7.62
CA ALA A 14 -3.13 19.87 -7.21
C ALA A 14 -4.10 19.08 -6.32
N ALA A 15 -4.37 17.81 -6.64
CA ALA A 15 -5.18 16.93 -5.80
C ALA A 15 -4.51 16.67 -4.43
N SER A 16 -3.20 16.41 -4.42
CA SER A 16 -2.45 16.20 -3.16
C SER A 16 -2.50 17.43 -2.25
N MET A 17 -2.29 18.63 -2.81
CA MET A 17 -2.37 19.89 -2.07
C MET A 17 -3.80 20.17 -1.59
N GLY A 18 -4.81 19.91 -2.42
CA GLY A 18 -6.21 20.04 -2.03
C GLY A 18 -6.57 19.13 -0.85
N MET A 19 -6.06 17.89 -0.85
CA MET A 19 -6.27 16.94 0.23
C MET A 19 -5.62 17.39 1.55
N VAL A 20 -4.41 17.97 1.49
CA VAL A 20 -3.76 18.58 2.66
C VAL A 20 -4.57 19.77 3.18
N LEU A 21 -5.02 20.68 2.30
CA LEU A 21 -5.80 21.85 2.70
C LEU A 21 -7.13 21.47 3.37
N VAL A 22 -7.87 20.53 2.78
CA VAL A 22 -9.10 19.99 3.38
C VAL A 22 -8.78 19.28 4.70
N GLY A 23 -7.69 18.53 4.75
CA GLY A 23 -7.22 17.87 5.97
C GLY A 23 -6.94 18.85 7.10
N VAL A 24 -6.30 19.99 6.82
CA VAL A 24 -6.05 21.06 7.81
C VAL A 24 -7.36 21.65 8.32
N LEU A 25 -8.32 21.94 7.43
CA LEU A 25 -9.63 22.45 7.84
C LEU A 25 -10.35 21.46 8.77
N LEU A 26 -10.37 20.18 8.42
CA LEU A 26 -11.01 19.15 9.23
C LEU A 26 -10.26 18.89 10.55
N PHE A 27 -8.94 19.03 10.56
CA PHE A 27 -8.12 18.88 11.77
C PHE A 27 -8.50 19.94 12.81
N VAL A 28 -8.69 21.19 12.36
CA VAL A 28 -9.03 22.33 13.23
C VAL A 28 -10.50 22.31 13.64
N TYR A 29 -11.41 22.05 12.70
CA TYR A 29 -12.86 22.31 12.91
C TYR A 29 -13.71 21.07 13.19
N VAL A 30 -13.22 19.85 12.92
CA VAL A 30 -14.06 18.63 13.00
C VAL A 30 -13.46 17.55 13.89
N SER A 31 -12.31 17.01 13.51
CA SER A 31 -11.66 15.93 14.25
C SER A 31 -10.18 15.86 13.91
N PRO A 32 -9.28 15.90 14.92
CA PRO A 32 -7.84 15.74 14.69
C PRO A 32 -7.50 14.41 14.02
N PHE A 33 -8.27 13.35 14.28
CA PHE A 33 -8.02 12.03 13.71
C PHE A 33 -8.32 12.00 12.21
N ILE A 34 -9.48 12.52 11.79
CA ILE A 34 -9.89 12.55 10.38
C ILE A 34 -9.01 13.54 9.59
N GLY A 35 -8.80 14.74 10.14
CA GLY A 35 -7.93 15.75 9.52
C GLY A 35 -6.48 15.27 9.39
N GLY A 36 -5.95 14.64 10.44
CA GLY A 36 -4.59 14.08 10.45
C GLY A 36 -4.40 12.98 9.42
N GLY A 37 -5.40 12.10 9.26
CA GLY A 37 -5.40 11.08 8.22
C GLY A 37 -5.35 11.66 6.81
N LEU A 38 -6.13 12.72 6.53
CA LEU A 38 -6.13 13.40 5.23
C LEU A 38 -4.82 14.13 4.95
N ILE A 39 -4.24 14.79 5.95
CA ILE A 39 -2.93 15.44 5.83
C ILE A 39 -1.84 14.41 5.49
N LEU A 40 -1.79 13.31 6.24
CA LEU A 40 -0.85 12.22 5.98
C LEU A 40 -1.04 11.62 4.58
N GLY A 41 -2.29 11.36 4.18
CA GLY A 41 -2.61 10.86 2.84
C GLY A 41 -2.16 11.82 1.73
N GLY A 42 -2.39 13.12 1.91
CA GLY A 42 -1.95 14.16 0.98
C GLY A 42 -0.43 14.23 0.86
N LEU A 43 0.30 14.14 1.97
CA LEU A 43 1.78 14.11 1.98
C LEU A 43 2.33 12.87 1.25
N ILE A 44 1.76 11.69 1.51
CA ILE A 44 2.12 10.44 0.81
C ILE A 44 1.90 10.60 -0.69
N LEU A 45 0.76 11.16 -1.10
CA LEU A 45 0.46 11.46 -2.49
C LEU A 45 1.49 12.42 -3.10
N THR A 46 1.92 13.46 -2.39
CA THR A 46 2.96 14.38 -2.88
C THR A 46 4.28 13.64 -3.13
N VAL A 47 4.71 12.77 -2.20
CA VAL A 47 5.93 11.96 -2.36
C VAL A 47 5.81 10.99 -3.54
N MET A 48 4.67 10.31 -3.69
CA MET A 48 4.40 9.46 -4.86
C MET A 48 4.39 10.26 -6.16
N GLY A 49 3.82 11.47 -6.15
CA GLY A 49 3.80 12.37 -7.30
C GLY A 49 5.21 12.76 -7.73
N LEU A 50 6.08 13.08 -6.78
CA LEU A 50 7.50 13.35 -7.04
C LEU A 50 8.21 12.12 -7.61
N TYR A 51 7.96 10.93 -7.04
CA TYR A 51 8.53 9.69 -7.56
C TYR A 51 8.08 9.44 -9.00
N VAL A 52 6.79 9.54 -9.29
CA VAL A 52 6.24 9.36 -10.64
C VAL A 52 6.78 10.40 -11.61
N ALA A 53 6.87 11.66 -11.19
CA ALA A 53 7.44 12.75 -11.98
C ALA A 53 8.93 12.57 -12.26
N SER A 54 9.64 11.85 -11.40
CA SER A 54 11.06 11.57 -11.56
C SER A 54 11.35 10.50 -12.62
N LYS A 55 10.33 9.72 -13.03
CA LYS A 55 10.46 8.59 -13.95
C LYS A 55 9.84 8.85 -15.34
N PRO A 56 10.41 8.30 -16.41
CA PRO A 56 9.84 8.38 -17.76
C PRO A 56 8.50 7.64 -17.82
N LYS A 57 7.61 8.04 -18.74
CA LYS A 57 6.25 7.48 -18.82
C LYS A 57 6.27 6.00 -19.22
N GLU A 58 7.28 5.62 -19.98
CA GLU A 58 7.54 4.29 -20.49
C GLU A 58 7.85 3.28 -19.38
N GLU A 59 8.45 3.72 -18.26
CA GLU A 59 8.65 2.85 -17.07
C GLU A 59 7.34 2.41 -16.40
N PHE A 60 6.22 3.10 -16.69
CA PHE A 60 4.90 2.74 -16.16
C PHE A 60 4.06 1.89 -17.11
N VAL A 61 4.57 1.61 -18.31
CA VAL A 61 3.95 0.62 -19.19
C VAL A 61 4.20 -0.75 -18.58
N GLN A 62 3.12 -1.43 -18.20
CA GLN A 62 3.22 -2.71 -17.52
C GLN A 62 3.63 -3.78 -18.53
N ASP A 63 4.91 -4.15 -18.54
CA ASP A 63 5.39 -5.29 -19.33
C ASP A 63 4.76 -6.59 -18.82
N GLU A 64 4.57 -7.58 -19.70
CA GLU A 64 4.03 -8.89 -19.33
C GLU A 64 4.79 -9.54 -18.17
N ARG A 65 6.12 -9.33 -18.12
CA ARG A 65 6.97 -9.80 -17.02
C ARG A 65 6.56 -9.19 -15.68
N SER A 66 6.36 -7.87 -15.63
CA SER A 66 5.95 -7.18 -14.40
C SER A 66 4.56 -7.63 -13.92
N LYS A 67 3.67 -7.96 -14.85
CA LYS A 67 2.36 -8.55 -14.56
C LYS A 67 2.48 -9.96 -13.98
N ARG A 68 3.27 -10.84 -14.60
CA ARG A 68 3.52 -12.20 -14.08
C ARG A 68 4.13 -12.18 -12.68
N VAL A 69 5.11 -11.31 -12.44
CA VAL A 69 5.71 -11.12 -11.10
C VAL A 69 4.65 -10.70 -10.08
N MET A 70 3.78 -9.76 -10.44
CA MET A 70 2.71 -9.29 -9.56
C MET A 70 1.70 -10.38 -9.24
N ASP A 71 1.22 -11.11 -10.25
CA ASP A 71 0.25 -12.19 -10.09
C ASP A 71 0.83 -13.32 -9.24
N LYS A 72 2.10 -13.70 -9.47
CA LYS A 72 2.79 -14.73 -8.70
C LYS A 72 3.02 -14.31 -7.24
N ALA A 73 3.49 -13.09 -7.01
CA ALA A 73 3.67 -12.54 -5.66
C ALA A 73 2.33 -12.45 -4.91
N GLY A 74 1.26 -12.01 -5.59
CA GLY A 74 -0.08 -11.94 -5.03
C GLY A 74 -0.63 -13.31 -4.66
N HIS A 75 -0.48 -14.30 -5.55
CA HIS A 75 -0.94 -15.67 -5.31
C HIS A 75 -0.26 -16.29 -4.07
N HIS A 76 1.06 -16.18 -3.96
CA HIS A 76 1.77 -16.72 -2.81
C HIS A 76 1.49 -15.94 -1.51
N ALA A 77 1.40 -14.61 -1.56
CA ALA A 77 1.04 -13.82 -0.39
C ALA A 77 -0.39 -14.15 0.11
N PHE A 78 -1.32 -14.43 -0.80
CA PHE A 78 -2.66 -14.89 -0.45
C PHE A 78 -2.64 -16.23 0.29
N TRP A 79 -1.90 -17.22 -0.23
CA TRP A 79 -1.77 -18.51 0.46
C TRP A 79 -1.12 -18.39 1.83
N ILE A 80 -0.09 -17.56 1.97
CA ILE A 80 0.53 -17.27 3.28
C ILE A 80 -0.51 -16.69 4.26
N MET A 81 -1.35 -15.76 3.81
CA MET A 81 -2.44 -15.23 4.66
C MET A 81 -3.43 -16.32 5.06
N MET A 82 -3.83 -17.19 4.13
CA MET A 82 -4.75 -18.29 4.41
C MET A 82 -4.16 -19.27 5.44
N ASP A 83 -2.88 -19.61 5.33
CA ASP A 83 -2.19 -20.48 6.30
C ASP A 83 -2.20 -19.86 7.70
N ILE A 84 -1.96 -18.55 7.81
CA ILE A 84 -1.98 -17.84 9.09
C ILE A 84 -3.39 -17.80 9.67
N VAL A 85 -4.42 -17.58 8.85
CA VAL A 85 -5.82 -17.64 9.29
C VAL A 85 -6.15 -19.01 9.84
N ILE A 86 -5.70 -20.09 9.18
CA ILE A 86 -5.91 -21.46 9.65
C ILE A 86 -5.20 -21.68 10.99
N VAL A 87 -3.92 -21.30 11.10
CA VAL A 87 -3.14 -21.44 12.35
C VAL A 87 -3.80 -20.69 13.51
N LEU A 88 -4.20 -19.43 13.31
CA LEU A 88 -4.87 -18.64 14.35
C LEU A 88 -6.23 -19.22 14.73
N SER A 89 -6.98 -19.75 13.77
CA SER A 89 -8.25 -20.41 14.01
C SER A 89 -8.07 -21.68 14.86
N LEU A 90 -7.04 -22.49 14.57
CA LEU A 90 -6.72 -23.69 15.35
C LEU A 90 -6.29 -23.33 16.78
N ILE A 91 -5.44 -22.32 16.96
CA ILE A 91 -5.02 -21.84 18.30
C ILE A 91 -6.23 -21.45 19.14
N ASN A 92 -7.17 -20.73 18.54
CA ASN A 92 -8.40 -20.31 19.21
C ASN A 92 -9.33 -21.51 19.51
N GLN A 93 -9.46 -22.45 18.57
CA GLN A 93 -10.28 -23.66 18.74
C GLN A 93 -9.77 -24.57 19.87
N PHE A 94 -8.45 -24.75 19.98
CA PHE A 94 -7.84 -25.56 21.04
C PHE A 94 -7.68 -24.81 22.37
N SER A 95 -8.26 -23.60 22.49
CA SER A 95 -8.20 -22.75 23.69
C SER A 95 -6.77 -22.52 24.20
N LEU A 96 -5.77 -22.57 23.31
CA LEU A 96 -4.37 -22.35 23.68
C LEU A 96 -4.13 -20.88 24.04
N TYR A 97 -4.84 -19.97 23.36
CA TYR A 97 -4.81 -18.54 23.61
C TYR A 97 -6.08 -17.89 23.07
N ALA A 98 -6.64 -16.92 23.80
CA ALA A 98 -7.78 -16.13 23.34
C ALA A 98 -7.30 -15.10 22.31
N VAL A 99 -7.59 -15.36 21.03
CA VAL A 99 -7.16 -14.49 19.94
C VAL A 99 -8.25 -13.45 19.65
N GLU A 100 -8.01 -12.19 20.01
CA GLU A 100 -8.91 -11.10 19.67
C GLU A 100 -8.95 -10.85 18.16
N PHE A 101 -10.17 -10.73 17.61
CA PHE A 101 -10.37 -10.53 16.17
C PHE A 101 -9.66 -9.29 15.63
N LYS A 102 -9.71 -8.16 16.36
CA LYS A 102 -9.07 -6.90 15.94
C LYS A 102 -7.55 -7.05 15.81
N SER A 103 -6.94 -7.72 16.79
CA SER A 103 -5.49 -7.95 16.82
C SER A 103 -5.07 -8.95 15.74
N ALA A 104 -5.81 -10.04 15.57
CA ALA A 104 -5.56 -11.04 14.53
C ALA A 104 -5.70 -10.48 13.12
N SER A 105 -6.79 -9.76 12.84
CA SER A 105 -7.03 -9.16 11.52
C SER A 105 -5.95 -8.14 11.15
N THR A 106 -5.52 -7.32 12.11
CA THR A 106 -4.40 -6.39 11.93
C THR A 106 -3.11 -7.13 11.59
N LEU A 107 -2.79 -8.20 12.32
CA LEU A 107 -1.61 -9.02 12.10
C LEU A 107 -1.63 -9.71 10.72
N ILE A 108 -2.76 -10.31 10.34
CA ILE A 108 -2.93 -10.97 9.02
C ILE A 108 -2.70 -9.97 7.89
N LEU A 109 -3.27 -8.77 7.99
CA LEU A 109 -3.09 -7.71 7.00
C LEU A 109 -1.62 -7.31 6.87
N PHE A 110 -0.91 -7.11 7.99
CA PHE A 110 0.51 -6.79 7.94
C PHE A 110 1.31 -7.91 7.28
N ILE A 111 1.09 -9.17 7.66
CA ILE A 111 1.83 -10.28 7.05
C ILE A 111 1.54 -10.41 5.56
N GLY A 112 0.29 -10.23 5.13
CA GLY A 112 -0.07 -10.21 3.72
C GLY A 112 0.67 -9.13 2.93
N ILE A 113 0.67 -7.89 3.42
CA ILE A 113 1.34 -6.75 2.78
C ILE A 113 2.86 -6.98 2.69
N TYR A 114 3.50 -7.37 3.80
CA TYR A 114 4.95 -7.59 3.82
C TYR A 114 5.35 -8.78 2.95
N SER A 115 4.60 -9.89 3.01
CA SER A 115 4.86 -11.06 2.16
C SER A 115 4.77 -10.69 0.68
N PHE A 116 3.73 -9.95 0.29
CA PHE A 116 3.59 -9.47 -1.09
C PHE A 116 4.77 -8.60 -1.53
N LEU A 117 5.19 -7.63 -0.71
CA LEU A 117 6.30 -6.74 -1.05
C LEU A 117 7.63 -7.51 -1.19
N ILE A 118 7.91 -8.42 -0.26
CA ILE A 118 9.12 -9.25 -0.27
C ILE A 118 9.14 -10.17 -1.50
N LEU A 119 8.03 -10.86 -1.77
CA LEU A 119 7.90 -11.77 -2.92
C LEU A 119 7.99 -11.02 -4.24
N LYS A 120 7.34 -9.87 -4.36
CA LYS A 120 7.44 -9.01 -5.55
C LYS A 120 8.88 -8.60 -5.82
N TRP A 121 9.60 -8.18 -4.78
CA TRP A 121 11.02 -7.83 -4.91
C TRP A 121 11.88 -9.04 -5.29
N TYR A 122 11.63 -10.19 -4.67
CA TYR A 122 12.35 -11.44 -4.94
C TYR A 122 12.17 -11.92 -6.39
N TYR A 123 10.93 -12.06 -6.86
CA TYR A 123 10.66 -12.50 -8.24
C TYR A 123 11.17 -11.50 -9.27
N ASN A 124 11.08 -10.20 -8.99
CA ASN A 124 11.65 -9.19 -9.86
C ASN A 124 13.17 -9.34 -10.00
N LYS A 125 13.89 -9.61 -8.90
CA LYS A 125 15.34 -9.88 -8.92
C LYS A 125 15.69 -11.20 -9.60
N LYS A 126 14.85 -12.23 -9.45
CA LYS A 126 15.12 -13.57 -9.98
C LYS A 126 15.06 -13.63 -11.51
N GLY A 127 14.46 -12.64 -12.18
CA GLY A 127 14.34 -12.67 -13.64
C GLY A 127 13.08 -13.35 -14.16
N GLU A 128 12.20 -13.81 -13.28
CA GLU A 128 10.96 -14.51 -13.63
C GLU A 128 9.87 -13.57 -14.17
#